data_AF-A0A285ND90-F1
#
_entry.id   AF-A0A285ND90-F1
#
_cell.length_a   1.000
_cell.length_b   1.000
_cell.length_c   1.000
_cell.angle_alpha   90.00
_cell.angle_beta   90.00
_cell.angle_gamma   90.00
#
_symmetry.space_group_name_H-M   'P 1'
#
loop_
_entity.id
_entity.type
_entity.pdbx_description
1 polymer ?
#
loop_
_entity_poly.entity_id
_entity_poly.type
_entity_poly.pdbx_seq_one_letter_code
_entity_poly.pdbx_strand_id
1 'polypeptide(L)'
;MTRQQPRQKQRFKKFQLRQIEQALLNHFPYCPSEHRQLILEKMTERNWTRKTSLTRAISIVVHNHIRHHLTDYEEMLREKHLTRDEAS
;
A
#
# COMPACT_ATOMS: atom_id res chain seq x y z
N MET A 1 23.15 -6.15 -34.32
CA MET A 1 22.03 -5.19 -34.54
C MET A 1 21.21 -5.09 -33.26
N THR A 2 21.49 -4.11 -32.41
CA THR A 2 20.83 -3.96 -31.11
C THR A 2 19.52 -3.20 -31.31
N ARG A 3 18.37 -3.90 -31.27
CA ARG A 3 17.03 -3.30 -31.31
C ARG A 3 16.81 -2.48 -30.02
N GLN A 4 17.13 -1.19 -30.05
CA GLN A 4 16.65 -0.27 -29.04
C GLN A 4 15.16 -0.05 -29.28
N GLN A 5 14.32 -0.74 -28.50
CA GLN A 5 12.89 -0.45 -28.46
C GLN A 5 12.71 0.99 -27.92
N PRO A 6 11.90 1.83 -28.57
CA PRO A 6 11.61 3.16 -28.05
C PRO A 6 10.93 3.00 -26.69
N ARG A 7 11.50 3.60 -25.63
CA ARG A 7 10.86 3.70 -24.31
C ARG A 7 9.54 4.44 -24.49
N GLN A 8 8.44 3.70 -24.70
CA GLN A 8 7.10 4.27 -24.76
C GLN A 8 6.89 5.10 -23.50
N LYS A 9 6.65 6.41 -23.65
CA LYS A 9 6.30 7.31 -22.53
C LYS A 9 5.13 6.70 -21.77
N GLN A 10 5.41 6.11 -20.61
CA GLN A 10 4.40 5.43 -19.82
C GLN A 10 3.33 6.44 -19.40
N ARG A 11 2.12 6.31 -19.96
CA ARG A 11 0.99 7.17 -19.58
C ARG A 11 0.50 6.73 -18.20
N PHE A 12 0.60 7.64 -17.25
CA PHE A 12 0.10 7.45 -15.90
C PHE A 12 -1.37 7.88 -15.76
N LYS A 13 -2.04 7.38 -14.73
CA LYS A 13 -3.37 7.80 -14.29
C LYS A 13 -3.37 7.97 -12.77
N LYS A 14 -4.28 8.80 -12.29
CA LYS A 14 -4.66 8.92 -10.87
C LYS A 14 -6.09 8.45 -10.70
N PHE A 15 -6.39 7.89 -9.53
CA PHE A 15 -7.76 7.56 -9.16
C PHE A 15 -8.35 8.72 -8.38
N GLN A 16 -9.65 8.96 -8.51
CA GLN A 16 -10.33 10.00 -7.74
C GLN A 16 -10.55 9.54 -6.29
N LEU A 17 -10.51 10.49 -5.35
CA LEU A 17 -10.66 10.23 -3.92
C LEU A 17 -11.90 9.40 -3.59
N ARG A 18 -13.07 9.84 -4.07
CA ARG A 18 -14.36 9.15 -3.88
C ARG A 18 -14.37 7.73 -4.42
N GLN A 19 -13.67 7.49 -5.54
CA GLN A 19 -13.58 6.14 -6.12
C GLN A 19 -12.75 5.22 -5.22
N ILE A 20 -11.63 5.73 -4.70
CA ILE A 20 -10.76 4.98 -3.78
C ILE A 20 -11.51 4.65 -2.49
N GLU A 21 -12.19 5.65 -1.90
CA GLU A 21 -12.97 5.50 -0.68
C GLU A 21 -14.08 4.47 -0.83
N GLN A 22 -14.89 4.56 -1.90
CA GLN A 22 -15.95 3.59 -2.14
C GLN A 22 -15.40 2.17 -2.32
N ALA A 23 -14.28 2.02 -3.05
CA ALA A 23 -13.66 0.73 -3.24
C ALA A 23 -13.04 0.18 -1.94
N LEU A 24 -12.50 1.04 -1.07
CA LEU A 24 -12.03 0.64 0.26
C LEU A 24 -13.19 0.15 1.13
N LEU A 25 -14.32 0.85 1.16
CA LEU A 25 -15.50 0.44 1.91
C LEU A 25 -16.07 -0.90 1.41
N ASN A 26 -16.11 -1.08 0.08
CA ASN A 26 -16.62 -2.31 -0.53
C ASN A 26 -15.73 -3.53 -0.27
N HIS A 27 -14.40 -3.36 -0.27
CA HIS A 27 -13.45 -4.47 -0.12
C HIS A 27 -12.96 -4.68 1.32
N PHE A 28 -12.96 -3.63 2.15
CA PHE A 28 -12.46 -3.63 3.53
C PHE A 28 -13.42 -2.85 4.46
N PRO A 29 -14.67 -3.30 4.66
CA PRO A 29 -15.70 -2.55 5.39
C PRO A 29 -15.32 -2.27 6.86
N TYR A 30 -14.53 -3.16 7.48
CA TYR A 30 -14.12 -3.06 8.88
C TYR A 30 -12.73 -2.44 9.09
N CYS A 31 -12.14 -1.84 8.04
CA CYS A 31 -10.83 -1.21 8.17
C CYS A 31 -10.90 0.00 9.14
N PRO A 32 -10.02 0.09 10.15
CA PRO A 32 -9.94 1.26 11.04
C PRO A 32 -9.78 2.57 10.28
N SER A 33 -10.39 3.65 10.78
CA SER A 33 -10.34 4.98 10.14
C SER A 33 -8.92 5.48 9.88
N GLU A 34 -8.02 5.26 10.84
CA GLU A 34 -6.60 5.65 10.75
C GLU A 34 -5.91 4.99 9.54
N HIS A 35 -6.05 3.67 9.40
CA HIS A 35 -5.45 2.94 8.28
C HIS A 35 -6.12 3.30 6.95
N ARG A 36 -7.44 3.53 6.93
CA ARG A 36 -8.14 3.99 5.72
C ARG A 36 -7.57 5.31 5.20
N GLN A 37 -7.32 6.27 6.10
CA GLN A 37 -6.75 7.56 5.71
C GLN A 37 -5.34 7.42 5.13
N LEU A 38 -4.49 6.61 5.76
CA LEU A 38 -3.14 6.31 5.26
C LEU A 38 -3.15 5.63 3.88
N ILE A 39 -4.06 4.66 3.68
CA ILE A 39 -4.19 3.97 2.38
C ILE A 39 -4.69 4.94 1.31
N LEU A 40 -5.65 5.80 1.65
CA LEU A 40 -6.22 6.80 0.76
C LEU A 40 -5.16 7.82 0.31
N GLU A 41 -4.36 8.34 1.24
CA GLU A 41 -3.23 9.23 0.96
C GLU A 41 -2.24 8.57 -0.01
N LYS A 42 -1.71 7.38 0.36
CA LYS A 42 -0.77 6.60 -0.47
C LYS A 42 -1.32 6.31 -1.88
N MET A 43 -2.62 6.11 -2.01
CA MET A 43 -3.29 5.86 -3.30
C MET A 43 -3.34 7.11 -4.20
N THR A 44 -3.54 8.30 -3.62
CA THR A 44 -3.69 9.57 -4.34
C THR A 44 -2.36 10.21 -4.75
N GLU A 45 -1.32 10.02 -3.94
CA GLU A 45 0.03 10.51 -4.23
C GLU A 45 0.64 9.74 -5.40
N ARG A 46 0.41 8.43 -5.45
CA ARG A 46 1.03 7.53 -6.43
C ARG A 46 0.44 7.69 -7.82
N ASN A 47 1.34 7.75 -8.81
CA ASN A 47 0.98 7.62 -10.22
C ASN A 47 0.85 6.14 -10.60
N TRP A 48 -0.28 5.76 -11.20
CA TRP A 48 -0.57 4.39 -11.58
C TRP A 48 -0.46 4.20 -13.09
N THR A 49 -0.06 3.01 -13.53
CA THR A 49 -0.09 2.69 -14.95
C THR A 49 -1.55 2.59 -15.42
N ARG A 50 -1.83 2.92 -16.70
CA ARG A 50 -3.20 2.77 -17.23
C ARG A 50 -3.79 1.37 -17.06
N LYS A 51 -2.94 0.33 -17.10
CA LYS A 51 -3.31 -1.08 -16.97
C LYS A 51 -3.68 -1.48 -15.54
N THR A 52 -3.26 -0.72 -14.52
CA THR A 52 -3.57 -1.07 -13.14
C THR A 52 -5.04 -0.77 -12.83
N SER A 53 -5.83 -1.77 -12.45
CA SER A 53 -7.20 -1.55 -11.97
C SER A 53 -7.21 -0.93 -10.58
N LEU A 54 -8.31 -0.27 -10.20
CA LEU A 54 -8.46 0.34 -8.87
C LEU A 54 -8.31 -0.69 -7.76
N THR A 55 -9.01 -1.82 -7.86
CA THR A 55 -8.90 -2.93 -6.90
C THR A 55 -7.46 -3.41 -6.76
N ARG A 56 -6.74 -3.61 -7.87
CA ARG A 56 -5.33 -4.04 -7.82
C ARG A 56 -4.43 -3.00 -7.17
N ALA A 57 -4.66 -1.72 -7.44
CA ALA A 57 -3.92 -0.63 -6.80
C ALA A 57 -4.15 -0.63 -5.28
N ILE A 58 -5.40 -0.73 -4.84
CA ILE A 58 -5.76 -0.83 -3.42
C ILE A 58 -5.09 -2.05 -2.79
N SER A 59 -5.19 -3.24 -3.40
CA SER A 59 -4.53 -4.44 -2.87
C SER A 59 -3.02 -4.27 -2.74
N ILE A 60 -2.35 -3.62 -3.70
CA ILE A 60 -0.91 -3.33 -3.60
C ILE A 60 -0.61 -2.44 -2.40
N VAL A 61 -1.36 -1.34 -2.23
CA VAL A 61 -1.14 -0.41 -1.10
C VAL A 61 -1.45 -1.07 0.23
N VAL A 62 -2.57 -1.79 0.32
CA VAL A 62 -2.97 -2.53 1.53
C VAL A 62 -1.96 -3.60 1.88
N HIS A 63 -1.54 -4.45 0.94
CA HIS A 63 -0.54 -5.48 1.23
C HIS A 63 0.81 -4.88 1.61
N ASN A 64 1.21 -3.77 0.99
CA ASN A 64 2.42 -3.06 1.42
C ASN A 64 2.25 -2.46 2.82
N HIS A 65 1.10 -1.86 3.12
CA HIS A 65 0.80 -1.31 4.43
C HIS A 65 0.85 -2.41 5.49
N ILE A 66 0.19 -3.54 5.25
CA ILE A 66 0.24 -4.69 6.15
C ILE A 66 1.69 -5.16 6.27
N ARG A 67 2.42 -5.40 5.17
CA ARG A 67 3.82 -5.87 5.23
C ARG A 67 4.74 -4.97 6.06
N HIS A 68 4.55 -3.65 5.98
CA HIS A 68 5.43 -2.70 6.66
C HIS A 68 4.96 -2.28 8.05
N HIS A 69 3.67 -2.41 8.36
CA HIS A 69 3.10 -1.89 9.61
C HIS A 69 2.40 -2.95 10.47
N LEU A 70 1.89 -4.03 9.85
CA LEU A 70 1.08 -5.04 10.52
C LEU A 70 1.68 -6.46 10.44
N THR A 71 2.70 -6.68 9.62
CA THR A 71 3.22 -8.03 9.41
C THR A 71 4.24 -8.42 10.46
N ASP A 72 5.14 -7.56 10.98
CA ASP A 72 6.01 -8.04 12.07
C ASP A 72 6.75 -6.94 12.86
N TYR A 73 7.20 -7.28 14.07
CA TYR A 73 8.35 -6.68 14.77
C TYR A 73 8.19 -5.31 15.45
N GLU A 74 7.57 -4.30 14.84
CA GLU A 74 7.58 -2.94 15.43
C GLU A 74 6.82 -2.86 16.75
N GLU A 75 5.64 -3.49 16.86
CA GLU A 75 4.86 -3.50 18.10
C GLU A 75 5.53 -4.37 19.17
N MET A 76 6.08 -5.54 18.81
CA MET A 76 6.81 -6.39 19.75
C MET A 76 8.18 -5.83 20.20
N LEU A 77 8.91 -5.07 19.36
CA LEU A 77 10.15 -4.37 19.73
C LEU A 77 9.89 -3.11 20.55
N ARG A 78 8.77 -2.43 20.31
CA ARG A 78 8.41 -1.20 21.01
C ARG A 78 7.77 -1.50 22.38
N GLU A 79 7.03 -2.60 22.51
CA GLU A 79 6.44 -3.05 23.77
C GLU A 79 7.38 -3.90 24.63
N LYS A 80 8.29 -4.69 24.03
CA LYS A 80 9.27 -5.45 24.81
C LYS A 80 10.62 -4.74 24.86
N HIS A 81 10.84 -4.04 25.96
CA HIS A 81 12.16 -4.02 26.61
C HIS A 81 12.59 -5.45 27.01
N LEU A 82 12.73 -6.36 26.03
CA LEU A 82 13.35 -7.65 26.26
C LEU A 82 14.83 -7.40 26.47
N THR A 83 15.19 -7.32 27.74
CA THR A 83 16.54 -7.51 28.23
C THR A 83 17.19 -8.66 27.46
N ARG A 84 18.37 -8.37 26.93
CA ARG A 84 19.25 -9.27 26.19
C ARG A 84 19.86 -10.32 27.13
N ASP A 85 19.04 -11.09 27.84
CA ASP A 85 19.43 -11.96 28.97
C ASP A 85 18.83 -13.37 28.97
N GLU A 86 18.21 -13.84 27.89
CA GLU A 86 17.74 -15.23 27.80
C GLU A 86 18.12 -15.87 26.47
N ALA A 87 19.42 -15.90 26.21
CA ALA A 87 20.04 -16.90 25.33
C ALA A 87 21.17 -17.58 26.12
N SER A 88 20.79 -18.27 27.19
CA SER A 88 21.60 -19.26 27.90
C SER A 88 21.20 -20.66 27.45
#